data_AF-Q7TU83-F1
#
_entry.id   AF-Q7TU83-F1
#
_cell.length_a   1.000
_cell.length_b   1.000
_cell.length_c   1.000
_cell.angle_alpha   90.00
_cell.angle_beta   90.00
_cell.angle_gamma   90.00
#
_symmetry.space_group_name_H-M   'P 1'
#
loop_
_entity.id
_entity.type
_entity.pdbx_description
1 polymer ?
#
loop_
_entity_poly.entity_id
_entity_poly.type
_entity_poly.pdbx_seq_one_letter_code
_entity_poly.pdbx_strand_id
1 'polypeptide(L)'
;MELTELIKDYIATELLSSTELDFLEAELWETIQHISEINTLTMAPKDICNKLELKEKSCWQLCCAAVLDFSRPLKEKNERVENFNKLLNQYNLCSK
;
A
#
# COMPACT_ATOMS: atom_id res chain seq x y z
N MET A 1 -4.34 -9.35 -12.19
CA MET A 1 -4.08 -9.67 -10.78
C MET A 1 -4.79 -8.64 -9.96
N GLU A 2 -5.36 -9.00 -8.81
CA GLU A 2 -5.96 -8.02 -7.92
C GLU A 2 -4.97 -7.63 -6.81
N LEU A 3 -4.85 -6.33 -6.55
CA LEU A 3 -4.03 -5.80 -5.45
C LEU A 3 -4.32 -6.53 -4.13
N THR A 4 -5.60 -6.68 -3.79
CA THR A 4 -6.00 -7.25 -2.48
C THR A 4 -5.62 -8.73 -2.35
N GLU A 5 -5.61 -9.48 -3.44
CA GLU A 5 -5.19 -10.88 -3.45
C GLU A 5 -3.68 -11.01 -3.27
N LEU A 6 -2.89 -10.20 -3.97
CA LEU A 6 -1.43 -10.19 -3.83
C LEU A 6 -0.97 -9.79 -2.43
N ILE A 7 -1.62 -8.79 -1.83
CA ILE A 7 -1.30 -8.41 -0.44
C ILE A 7 -1.66 -9.55 0.51
N LYS A 8 -2.80 -10.22 0.33
CA LYS A 8 -3.18 -11.38 1.16
C LYS A 8 -2.21 -12.54 0.99
N ASP A 9 -1.76 -12.80 -0.23
CA ASP A 9 -0.79 -13.85 -0.52
C ASP A 9 0.54 -13.55 0.14
N TYR A 10 1.08 -12.33 -0.02
CA TYR A 10 2.27 -11.88 0.69
C TYR A 10 2.13 -12.01 2.21
N ILE A 11 0.97 -11.68 2.77
CA ILE A 11 0.70 -11.83 4.20
C ILE A 11 0.70 -13.30 4.67
N ALA A 12 0.39 -14.24 3.78
CA ALA A 12 0.36 -15.66 4.06
C ALA A 12 1.72 -16.34 3.84
N THR A 13 2.48 -15.88 2.84
CA THR A 13 3.70 -16.56 2.36
C THR A 13 4.98 -15.77 2.63
N GLU A 14 4.87 -14.46 2.92
CA GLU A 14 5.96 -13.47 2.99
C GLU A 14 6.79 -13.36 1.70
N LEU A 15 6.24 -13.86 0.59
CA LEU A 15 6.93 -13.97 -0.69
C LEU A 15 6.02 -13.49 -1.82
N LEU A 16 6.60 -12.68 -2.71
CA LEU A 16 6.02 -12.35 -4.01
C LEU A 16 7.12 -12.47 -5.06
N SER A 17 6.75 -12.91 -6.25
CA SER A 17 7.64 -12.95 -7.41
C SER A 17 7.96 -11.53 -7.90
N SER A 18 9.03 -11.38 -8.69
CA SER A 18 9.38 -10.06 -9.25
C SER A 18 8.24 -9.47 -10.08
N THR A 19 7.53 -10.29 -10.85
CA THR A 19 6.40 -9.84 -11.67
C THR A 19 5.23 -9.33 -10.82
N GLU A 20 4.96 -9.95 -9.69
CA GLU A 20 3.92 -9.50 -8.76
C GLU A 20 4.34 -8.20 -8.06
N LEU A 21 5.61 -8.06 -7.69
CA LEU A 21 6.15 -6.82 -7.14
C LEU A 21 6.11 -5.68 -8.17
N ASP A 22 6.46 -5.94 -9.42
CA ASP A 22 6.39 -4.94 -10.50
C ASP A 22 4.94 -4.49 -10.75
N PHE A 23 3.98 -5.43 -10.65
CA PHE A 23 2.56 -5.11 -10.70
C PHE A 23 2.13 -4.21 -9.53
N LEU A 24 2.53 -4.54 -8.29
CA LEU A 24 2.24 -3.71 -7.11
C LEU A 24 2.84 -2.29 -7.25
N GLU A 25 4.06 -2.17 -7.77
CA GLU A 25 4.69 -0.87 -8.02
C GLU A 25 3.90 -0.04 -9.04
N ALA A 26 3.45 -0.67 -10.14
CA ALA A 26 2.66 0.00 -11.17
C ALA A 26 1.31 0.49 -10.61
N GLU A 27 0.58 -0.35 -9.87
CA GLU A 27 -0.70 0.00 -9.24
C GLU A 27 -0.55 1.15 -8.24
N LEU A 28 0.50 1.11 -7.40
CA LEU A 28 0.76 2.19 -6.44
C LEU A 28 1.11 3.49 -7.17
N TRP A 29 1.93 3.40 -8.22
CA TRP A 29 2.29 4.56 -9.03
C TRP A 29 1.09 5.20 -9.70
N GLU A 30 0.21 4.40 -10.32
CA GLU A 30 -1.03 4.86 -10.95
C GLU A 30 -1.96 5.52 -9.92
N THR A 31 -2.11 4.90 -8.75
CA THR A 31 -2.87 5.48 -7.63
C THR A 31 -2.31 6.85 -7.23
N ILE A 32 -0.98 6.99 -7.13
CA ILE A 32 -0.32 8.26 -6.79
C ILE A 32 -0.57 9.32 -7.85
N GLN A 33 -0.51 8.96 -9.14
CA GLN A 33 -0.76 9.90 -10.25
C GLN A 33 -2.20 10.43 -10.24
N HIS A 34 -3.16 9.56 -9.93
CA HIS A 34 -4.59 9.89 -9.96
C HIS A 34 -5.19 10.18 -8.57
N ILE A 35 -4.35 10.36 -7.53
CA ILE A 35 -4.82 10.50 -6.15
C ILE A 35 -5.78 11.69 -5.95
N SER A 36 -5.64 12.75 -6.74
CA SER A 36 -6.53 13.91 -6.72
C SER A 36 -7.95 13.61 -7.21
N GLU A 37 -8.11 12.54 -7.98
CA GLU A 37 -9.38 12.09 -8.56
C GLU A 37 -10.04 11.00 -7.70
N ILE A 38 -9.29 10.44 -6.73
CA ILE A 38 -9.80 9.44 -5.81
C ILE A 38 -10.73 10.10 -4.79
N ASN A 39 -11.99 9.67 -4.79
CA ASN A 39 -13.00 10.15 -3.84
C ASN A 39 -13.13 9.27 -2.59
N THR A 40 -12.75 8.00 -2.70
CA THR A 40 -12.89 6.99 -1.64
C THR A 40 -11.79 5.96 -1.74
N LEU A 41 -11.24 5.55 -0.59
CA LEU A 41 -10.29 4.46 -0.49
C LEU A 41 -10.93 3.29 0.24
N THR A 42 -10.62 2.08 -0.23
CA THR A 42 -11.05 0.85 0.44
C THR A 42 -10.09 0.55 1.58
N MET A 43 -10.64 0.39 2.78
CA MET A 43 -9.87 0.07 3.98
C MET A 43 -9.46 -1.39 3.99
N ALA A 44 -8.22 -1.65 4.42
CA ALA A 44 -7.74 -3.00 4.61
C ALA A 44 -8.22 -3.57 5.97
N PRO A 45 -8.44 -4.88 6.07
CA PRO A 45 -8.69 -5.57 7.33
C PRO A 45 -7.61 -5.28 8.39
N LYS A 46 -8.02 -5.22 9.66
CA LYS A 46 -7.15 -4.89 10.80
C LYS A 46 -5.99 -5.87 10.94
N ASP A 47 -6.23 -7.15 10.73
CA ASP A 47 -5.24 -8.22 10.76
C ASP A 47 -4.13 -8.00 9.73
N ILE A 48 -4.48 -7.56 8.52
CA ILE A 48 -3.52 -7.23 7.46
C ILE A 48 -2.72 -5.98 7.82
N CYS A 49 -3.40 -4.92 8.28
CA CYS A 49 -2.73 -3.68 8.72
C CYS A 49 -1.69 -3.98 9.80
N ASN A 50 -2.06 -4.78 10.79
CA ASN A 50 -1.19 -5.12 11.92
C ASN A 50 0.04 -5.91 11.49
N LYS A 51 -0.11 -6.88 10.58
CA LYS A 51 1.01 -7.65 10.04
C LYS A 51 1.99 -6.79 9.24
N LEU A 52 1.52 -5.71 8.63
CA LEU A 52 2.34 -4.77 7.86
C LEU A 52 2.84 -3.59 8.70
N GLU A 53 2.71 -3.64 10.04
CA GLU A 53 3.09 -2.55 10.95
C GLU A 53 2.39 -1.21 10.63
N LEU A 54 1.19 -1.26 10.04
CA LEU A 54 0.38 -0.12 9.66
C LEU A 54 -0.69 0.21 10.72
N LYS A 55 -1.27 1.42 10.64
CA LYS A 55 -2.35 1.84 11.54
C LYS A 55 -3.63 1.05 11.25
N GLU A 56 -4.39 0.72 12.29
CA GLU A 56 -5.74 0.17 12.16
C GLU A 56 -6.61 1.21 11.43
N LYS A 57 -7.06 0.90 10.20
CA LYS A 57 -7.68 1.81 9.18
C LYS A 57 -6.74 2.32 8.08
N SER A 58 -5.61 1.67 7.83
CA SER A 58 -4.88 1.88 6.59
C SER A 58 -5.66 1.32 5.39
N CYS A 59 -5.59 2.01 4.26
CA CYS A 59 -6.16 1.55 2.99
C CYS A 59 -5.28 0.49 2.33
N TRP A 60 -5.85 -0.25 1.37
CA TRP A 60 -5.09 -1.27 0.63
C TRP A 60 -3.86 -0.73 -0.10
N GLN A 61 -3.90 0.53 -0.55
CA GLN A 61 -2.75 1.17 -1.19
C GLN A 61 -1.63 1.49 -0.20
N LEU A 62 -1.94 1.77 1.08
CA LEU A 62 -0.92 1.81 2.13
C LEU A 62 -0.33 0.42 2.39
N CYS A 63 -1.16 -0.62 2.38
CA CYS A 63 -0.66 -1.99 2.48
C CYS A 63 0.27 -2.33 1.31
N CYS A 64 -0.07 -1.89 0.09
CA CYS A 64 0.79 -2.01 -1.08
C CYS A 64 2.15 -1.35 -0.88
N ALA A 65 2.14 -0.08 -0.45
CA ALA A 65 3.38 0.65 -0.16
C ALA A 65 4.23 -0.07 0.89
N ALA A 66 3.61 -0.62 1.95
CA ALA A 66 4.32 -1.37 2.98
C ALA A 66 4.95 -2.66 2.44
N VAL A 67 4.20 -3.47 1.67
CA VAL A 67 4.74 -4.68 1.03
C VAL A 67 5.92 -4.35 0.13
N LEU A 68 5.82 -3.29 -0.66
CA LEU A 68 6.93 -2.83 -1.52
C LEU A 68 8.14 -2.35 -0.71
N ASP A 69 7.92 -1.68 0.42
CA ASP A 69 9.02 -1.25 1.30
C ASP A 69 9.67 -2.44 2.04
N PHE A 70 8.92 -3.51 2.34
CA PHE A 70 9.48 -4.74 2.90
C PHE A 70 10.23 -5.57 1.85
N SER A 71 9.66 -5.76 0.66
CA SER A 71 10.24 -6.59 -0.40
C SER A 71 11.36 -5.88 -1.18
N ARG A 72 11.26 -4.57 -1.37
CA ARG A 72 12.19 -3.73 -2.13
C ARG A 72 12.50 -2.43 -1.36
N PRO A 73 13.21 -2.55 -0.22
CA PRO A 73 13.52 -1.38 0.61
C PRO A 73 14.34 -0.36 -0.18
N LEU A 74 13.91 0.91 -0.10
CA LEU A 74 14.68 2.04 -0.61
C LEU A 74 15.74 2.47 0.42
N LYS A 75 16.42 3.58 0.14
CA LYS A 75 17.46 4.13 1.05
C LYS A 75 16.87 4.49 2.41
N GLU A 76 15.64 4.99 2.45
CA GLU A 76 14.92 5.27 3.68
C GLU A 76 13.91 4.15 3.97
N LYS A 77 13.88 3.68 5.21
CA LYS A 77 12.90 2.68 5.64
C LYS A 77 11.51 3.28 5.57
N ASN A 78 10.55 2.56 4.98
CA ASN A 78 9.15 2.97 4.86
C ASN A 78 8.91 4.23 4.01
N GLU A 79 9.83 4.56 3.10
CA GLU A 79 9.77 5.76 2.26
C GLU A 79 8.46 5.85 1.45
N ARG A 80 7.99 4.73 0.86
CA ARG A 80 6.75 4.73 0.07
C ARG A 80 5.54 4.92 0.97
N VAL A 81 5.51 4.25 2.12
CA VAL A 81 4.43 4.39 3.12
C VAL A 81 4.32 5.82 3.61
N GLU A 82 5.44 6.47 3.93
CA GLU A 82 5.46 7.85 4.39
C GLU A 82 5.01 8.83 3.31
N ASN A 83 5.54 8.69 2.09
CA ASN A 83 5.16 9.53 0.95
C ASN A 83 3.68 9.40 0.61
N PHE A 84 3.15 8.18 0.60
CA PHE A 84 1.73 7.95 0.34
C PHE A 84 0.85 8.53 1.45
N ASN A 85 1.22 8.36 2.73
CA ASN A 85 0.50 8.99 3.84
C ASN A 85 0.45 10.52 3.74
N LYS A 86 1.53 11.17 3.29
CA LYS A 86 1.54 12.63 3.05
C LYS A 86 0.52 13.02 2.00
N LEU A 87 0.45 12.27 0.89
CA LEU A 87 -0.54 12.51 -0.16
C LEU A 87 -1.97 12.29 0.36
N LEU A 88 -2.22 11.21 1.09
CA LEU A 88 -3.54 10.94 1.68
C LEU A 88 -4.01 12.09 2.59
N ASN A 89 -3.10 12.67 3.38
CA ASN A 89 -3.40 13.83 4.21
C ASN A 89 -3.64 15.09 3.36
N GLN A 90 -2.83 15.32 2.33
CA GLN A 90 -2.97 16.46 1.42
C GLN A 90 -4.33 16.49 0.73
N TYR A 91 -4.85 15.32 0.32
CA TYR A 91 -6.14 15.19 -0.34
C TYR A 91 -7.31 14.90 0.62
N ASN A 92 -7.09 14.99 1.94
CA ASN A 92 -8.08 14.70 3.00
C ASN A 92 -8.72 13.31 2.89
N LEU A 93 -7.98 12.32 2.41
CA LEU A 93 -8.42 10.93 2.24
C LEU A 93 -8.25 10.09 3.52
N CYS A 94 -7.47 10.57 4.50
CA CYS A 94 -7.26 9.93 5.80
C CYS A 94 -8.40 10.15 6.82
N SER A 95 -9.35 11.04 6.54
CA SER A 95 -10.35 11.50 7.51
C SER A 95 -11.76 11.54 6.91
N LYS A 96 -12.39 10.37 6.74
CA LYS A 96 -13.85 10.23 6.72
C LYS A 96 -14.28 8.97 7.46
#